data_AF-A0A847GGW6-F1
#
_entry.id   AF-A0A847GGW6-F1
#
_cell.length_a   1.000
_cell.length_b   1.000
_cell.length_c   1.000
_cell.angle_alpha   90.00
_cell.angle_beta   90.00
_cell.angle_gamma   90.00
#
_symmetry.space_group_name_H-M   'P 1'
#
loop_
_entity.id
_entity.type
_entity.pdbx_description
1 polymer ?
#
loop_
_entity_poly.entity_id
_entity_poly.type
_entity_poly.pdbx_seq_one_letter_code
_entity_poly.pdbx_strand_id
1 'polypeptide(L)'
;TVDGGAEALAALRESPPAPPKDNPEIDWIPRVEPETGIIHVPLVGGPSIEPTFAEYGGGVLVSSSLDDARAVLGGAPPETIEQSGNLYLSMRPDQVMDAVGEAGSELATFGFLRDHTPESFLGLLVPWREIAAKINVVSLLAGYESDELQVSAWMQMQ
;
A
#
# COMPACT_ATOMS: atom_id res chain seq x y z
N THR A 1 -9.39 -10.98 21.71
CA THR A 1 -8.77 -9.95 20.85
C THR A 1 -8.04 -10.67 19.76
N VAL A 2 -8.27 -10.34 18.49
CA VAL A 2 -7.51 -10.93 17.37
C VAL A 2 -6.13 -10.25 17.35
N ASP A 3 -5.05 -11.03 17.36
CA ASP A 3 -3.65 -10.54 17.44
C ASP A 3 -3.21 -9.77 16.18
N GLY A 4 -3.95 -9.85 15.09
CA GLY A 4 -3.66 -9.11 13.85
C GLY A 4 -2.40 -9.58 13.13
N GLY A 5 -1.72 -10.63 13.61
CA GLY A 5 -0.50 -11.20 13.04
C GLY A 5 0.79 -10.78 13.75
N ALA A 6 0.72 -9.99 14.84
CA ALA A 6 1.88 -9.53 15.58
C ALA A 6 2.69 -10.67 16.21
N GLU A 7 2.02 -11.71 16.73
CA GLU A 7 2.67 -12.92 17.28
C GLU A 7 3.47 -13.66 16.19
N ALA A 8 2.91 -13.76 14.98
CA ALA A 8 3.60 -14.39 13.85
C ALA A 8 4.85 -13.59 13.42
N LEU A 9 4.78 -12.25 13.42
CA LEU A 9 5.94 -11.40 13.14
C LEU A 9 6.98 -11.45 14.27
N ALA A 10 6.55 -11.53 15.53
CA ALA A 10 7.44 -11.64 16.68
C ALA A 10 8.30 -12.91 16.60
N ALA A 11 7.68 -14.06 16.33
CA ALA A 11 8.39 -15.33 16.18
C ALA A 11 9.45 -15.28 15.06
N LEU A 12 9.14 -14.64 13.93
CA LEU A 12 10.06 -14.52 12.80
C LEU A 12 11.22 -13.54 13.09
N ARG A 13 11.00 -12.50 13.90
CA ARG A 13 12.06 -11.58 14.36
C ARG A 13 12.99 -12.22 15.38
N GLU A 14 12.47 -13.06 16.28
CA GLU A 14 13.26 -13.75 17.30
C GLU A 14 14.19 -14.81 16.69
N SER A 15 13.75 -15.47 15.62
CA SER A 15 14.52 -16.52 14.96
C SER A 15 14.44 -16.38 13.43
N PRO A 16 15.09 -15.36 12.85
CA PRO A 16 15.08 -15.18 11.41
C PRO A 16 15.80 -16.36 10.75
N PRO A 17 15.24 -16.91 9.65
CA PRO A 17 15.93 -17.94 8.89
C PRO A 17 17.27 -17.39 8.36
N ALA A 18 18.30 -18.23 8.39
CA ALA A 18 19.62 -17.82 7.93
C ALA A 18 19.57 -17.49 6.42
N PRO A 19 20.17 -16.36 5.99
CA PRO A 19 20.33 -16.05 4.57
C PRO A 19 20.99 -17.22 3.82
N PRO A 20 20.60 -17.47 2.55
CA PRO A 20 21.29 -18.44 1.70
C PRO A 20 22.79 -18.12 1.63
N LYS A 21 23.64 -19.15 1.73
CA LYS A 21 25.10 -18.99 1.61
C LYS A 21 25.53 -18.69 0.18
N ASP A 22 24.82 -19.26 -0.78
CA ASP A 22 24.99 -19.03 -2.21
C ASP A 22 23.87 -18.10 -2.68
N ASN A 23 24.17 -17.12 -3.53
CA ASN A 23 23.17 -16.19 -4.07
C ASN A 23 22.32 -16.89 -5.13
N PRO A 24 21.11 -17.39 -4.80
CA PRO A 24 20.30 -18.12 -5.76
C PRO A 24 19.65 -17.13 -6.74
N GLU A 25 19.25 -17.59 -7.94
CA GLU A 25 18.49 -16.75 -8.88
C GLU A 25 17.16 -16.25 -8.26
N ILE A 26 16.63 -16.95 -7.25
CA ILE A 26 15.46 -16.53 -6.49
C ILE A 26 15.70 -16.77 -4.99
N ASP A 27 15.73 -15.69 -4.21
CA ASP A 27 15.87 -15.70 -2.76
C ASP A 27 14.52 -15.47 -2.07
N TRP A 28 13.92 -16.56 -1.57
CA TRP A 28 12.64 -16.54 -0.85
C TRP A 28 12.80 -16.41 0.67
N ILE A 29 14.02 -16.23 1.17
CA ILE A 29 14.28 -16.24 2.61
C ILE A 29 14.03 -14.83 3.18
N PRO A 30 13.10 -14.66 4.14
CA PRO A 30 12.87 -13.37 4.78
C PRO A 30 14.13 -12.83 5.47
N ARG A 31 14.29 -11.52 5.42
CA ARG A 31 15.30 -10.75 6.15
C ARG A 31 14.61 -9.90 7.19
N VAL A 32 15.25 -9.74 8.34
CA VAL A 32 14.76 -8.90 9.44
C VAL A 32 15.74 -7.75 9.63
N GLU A 33 15.24 -6.52 9.53
CA GLU A 33 16.01 -5.32 9.82
C GLU A 33 16.15 -5.15 11.35
N PRO A 34 17.38 -5.12 11.88
CA PRO A 34 17.59 -5.10 13.33
C PRO A 34 17.04 -3.86 14.05
N GLU A 35 17.04 -2.70 13.38
CA GLU A 35 16.68 -1.42 14.00
C GLU A 35 15.18 -1.13 13.93
N THR A 36 14.55 -1.50 12.83
CA THR A 36 13.15 -1.18 12.54
C THR A 36 12.22 -2.37 12.82
N GLY A 37 12.78 -3.58 12.90
CA GLY A 37 12.00 -4.82 12.99
C GLY A 37 11.24 -5.16 11.71
N ILE A 38 11.50 -4.44 10.60
CA ILE A 38 10.87 -4.70 9.31
C ILE A 38 11.33 -6.07 8.80
N ILE A 39 10.37 -6.84 8.29
CA ILE A 39 10.62 -8.13 7.65
C ILE A 39 10.39 -7.98 6.15
N HIS A 40 11.37 -8.32 5.32
CA HIS A 40 11.22 -8.23 3.86
C HIS A 40 11.80 -9.46 3.14
N VAL A 41 11.27 -9.79 1.97
CA VAL A 41 11.79 -10.86 1.10
C VAL A 41 12.45 -10.22 -0.12
N PRO A 42 13.77 -10.38 -0.31
CA PRO A 42 14.53 -9.67 -1.36
C PRO A 42 14.39 -10.37 -2.72
N LEU A 43 13.16 -10.43 -3.26
CA LEU A 43 12.93 -11.08 -4.55
C LEU A 43 13.56 -10.26 -5.69
N VAL A 44 14.07 -10.96 -6.69
CA VAL A 44 14.63 -10.34 -7.89
C VAL A 44 13.49 -9.89 -8.80
N GLY A 45 13.12 -8.61 -8.71
CA GLY A 45 12.00 -8.07 -9.49
C GLY A 45 11.88 -6.54 -9.53
N GLY A 46 12.86 -5.82 -8.97
CA GLY A 46 12.78 -4.37 -8.76
C GLY A 46 12.08 -4.00 -7.43
N PRO A 47 12.05 -2.70 -7.09
CA PRO A 47 11.66 -2.22 -5.75
C PRO A 47 10.19 -2.49 -5.37
N SER A 48 9.34 -2.87 -6.34
CA SER A 48 7.92 -3.19 -6.14
C SER A 48 7.64 -4.68 -5.95
N ILE A 49 8.67 -5.53 -5.93
CA ILE A 49 8.58 -6.97 -5.71
C ILE A 49 9.45 -7.33 -4.50
N GLU A 50 9.24 -6.64 -3.39
CA GLU A 50 9.83 -6.96 -2.09
C GLU A 50 8.72 -7.05 -1.03
N PRO A 51 8.05 -8.21 -0.91
CA PRO A 51 7.03 -8.43 0.11
C PRO A 51 7.57 -8.08 1.48
N THR A 52 6.91 -7.14 2.15
CA THR A 52 7.37 -6.50 3.37
C THR A 52 6.27 -6.51 4.42
N PHE A 53 6.65 -6.81 5.66
CA PHE A 53 5.77 -6.90 6.81
C PHE A 53 6.37 -6.11 7.98
N ALA A 54 5.53 -5.39 8.71
CA ALA A 54 5.94 -4.66 9.91
C ALA A 54 4.76 -4.52 10.88
N GLU A 55 5.06 -4.26 12.15
CA GLU A 55 4.02 -3.83 13.09
C GLU A 55 3.63 -2.37 12.81
N TYR A 56 2.34 -2.07 12.79
CA TYR A 56 1.84 -0.72 12.55
C TYR A 56 0.47 -0.50 13.19
N GLY A 57 0.35 0.54 14.02
CA GLY A 57 -0.95 0.97 14.59
C GLY A 57 -1.68 -0.09 15.43
N GLY A 58 -0.96 -1.04 16.04
CA GLY A 58 -1.56 -2.15 16.81
C GLY A 58 -1.98 -3.37 15.95
N GLY A 59 -1.60 -3.39 14.68
CA GLY A 59 -1.74 -4.53 13.77
C GLY A 59 -0.49 -4.74 12.93
N VAL A 60 -0.67 -5.32 11.74
CA VAL A 60 0.40 -5.63 10.79
C VAL A 60 0.22 -4.83 9.50
N LEU A 61 1.26 -4.10 9.11
CA LEU A 61 1.43 -3.56 7.76
C LEU A 61 1.91 -4.69 6.83
N VAL A 62 1.27 -4.81 5.68
CA VAL A 62 1.69 -5.68 4.58
C VAL A 62 1.87 -4.81 3.34
N SER A 63 3.03 -4.89 2.71
CA SER A 63 3.37 -4.16 1.49
C SER A 63 4.05 -5.09 0.48
N SER A 64 3.93 -4.79 -0.81
CA SER A 64 4.73 -5.43 -1.86
C SER A 64 6.08 -4.72 -2.11
N SER A 65 6.33 -3.60 -1.44
CA SER A 65 7.56 -2.81 -1.57
C SER A 65 8.11 -2.43 -0.20
N LEU A 66 9.41 -2.65 0.00
CA LEU A 66 10.12 -2.23 1.19
C LEU A 66 10.17 -0.71 1.34
N ASP A 67 10.38 0.01 0.24
CA ASP A 67 10.46 1.47 0.26
C ASP A 67 9.10 2.11 0.58
N ASP A 68 8.00 1.59 0.02
CA ASP A 68 6.65 2.03 0.37
C ASP A 68 6.34 1.72 1.84
N ALA A 69 6.73 0.54 2.34
CA ALA A 69 6.54 0.19 3.74
C ALA A 69 7.28 1.16 4.67
N ARG A 70 8.54 1.50 4.34
CA ARG A 70 9.32 2.49 5.09
C ARG A 70 8.69 3.88 5.04
N ALA A 71 8.16 4.30 3.90
CA ALA A 71 7.47 5.57 3.75
C ALA A 71 6.22 5.63 4.64
N VAL A 72 5.42 4.56 4.68
CA VAL A 72 4.24 4.45 5.54
C VAL A 72 4.63 4.46 7.03
N LEU A 73 5.65 3.68 7.42
CA LEU A 73 6.14 3.62 8.80
C LEU A 73 6.76 4.93 9.28
N GLY A 74 7.39 5.70 8.38
CA GLY A 74 7.92 7.03 8.67
C GLY A 74 6.87 8.14 8.69
N GLY A 75 5.64 7.84 8.25
CA GLY A 75 4.51 8.76 8.26
C GLY A 75 3.82 8.86 9.62
N ALA A 76 2.72 9.64 9.66
CA ALA A 76 1.86 9.66 10.83
C ALA A 76 1.17 8.29 11.03
N PRO A 77 1.00 7.81 12.27
CA PRO A 77 0.24 6.59 12.53
C PRO A 77 -1.22 6.75 12.06
N PRO A 78 -1.91 5.64 11.74
CA PRO A 78 -3.28 5.71 11.26
C PRO A 78 -4.18 6.16 12.41
N GLU A 79 -5.20 6.96 12.09
CA GLU A 79 -6.22 7.34 13.07
C GLU A 79 -7.03 6.11 13.49
N THR A 80 -7.29 5.98 14.79
CA THR A 80 -8.17 4.94 15.32
C THR A 80 -9.61 5.29 14.97
N ILE A 81 -10.30 4.36 14.32
CA ILE A 81 -11.72 4.51 13.98
C ILE A 81 -12.54 3.83 15.08
N GLU A 82 -13.33 4.60 15.82
CA GLU A 82 -14.14 4.08 16.94
C GLU A 82 -15.37 3.26 16.51
N GLN A 83 -15.60 3.13 15.20
CA GLN A 83 -16.73 2.40 14.64
C GLN A 83 -16.36 0.96 14.30
N SER A 84 -17.27 0.03 14.56
CA SER A 84 -17.11 -1.38 14.21
C SER A 84 -17.08 -1.57 12.70
N GLY A 85 -15.98 -2.09 12.18
CA GLY A 85 -15.81 -2.53 10.80
C GLY A 85 -14.53 -3.34 10.69
N ASN A 86 -14.50 -4.29 9.75
CA ASN A 86 -13.33 -5.14 9.50
C ASN A 86 -12.59 -4.79 8.20
N LEU A 87 -13.12 -3.84 7.42
CA LEU A 87 -12.47 -3.31 6.23
C LEU A 87 -12.58 -1.78 6.24
N TYR A 88 -11.43 -1.10 6.32
CA TYR A 88 -11.33 0.34 6.12
C TYR A 88 -10.54 0.63 4.84
N LEU A 89 -11.11 1.45 3.96
CA LEU A 89 -10.48 1.95 2.75
C LEU A 89 -10.44 3.47 2.83
N SER A 90 -9.28 4.06 2.54
CA SER A 90 -9.11 5.50 2.46
C SER A 90 -8.31 5.84 1.20
N MET A 91 -8.77 6.82 0.45
CA MET A 91 -8.11 7.29 -0.76
C MET A 91 -8.04 8.81 -0.77
N ARG A 92 -6.90 9.33 -1.26
CA ARG A 92 -6.68 10.75 -1.56
C ARG A 92 -6.79 10.94 -3.07
N PRO A 93 -7.91 11.46 -3.60
CA PRO A 93 -8.16 11.46 -5.03
C PRO A 93 -7.12 12.20 -5.86
N ASP A 94 -6.52 13.26 -5.33
CA ASP A 94 -5.42 14.00 -5.96
C ASP A 94 -4.20 13.10 -6.23
N GLN A 95 -3.72 12.40 -5.20
CA GLN A 95 -2.59 11.47 -5.30
C GLN A 95 -2.88 10.32 -6.27
N VAL A 96 -4.12 9.82 -6.27
CA VAL A 96 -4.55 8.79 -7.24
C VAL A 96 -4.47 9.33 -8.66
N MET A 97 -4.92 10.56 -8.90
CA MET A 97 -4.89 11.16 -10.24
C MET A 97 -3.47 11.51 -10.72
N ASP A 98 -2.56 11.79 -9.79
CA ASP A 98 -1.13 11.94 -10.10
C ASP A 98 -0.54 10.60 -10.53
N ALA A 99 -0.74 9.54 -9.75
CA ALA A 99 -0.27 8.19 -10.07
C ALA A 99 -0.84 7.65 -11.40
N VAL A 100 -2.13 7.87 -11.67
CA VAL A 100 -2.77 7.52 -12.95
C VAL A 100 -2.14 8.30 -14.11
N GLY A 101 -1.81 9.58 -13.89
CA GLY A 101 -1.16 10.42 -14.88
C GLY A 101 0.27 9.96 -15.20
N GLU A 102 1.05 9.64 -14.17
CA GLU A 102 2.42 9.12 -14.32
C GLU A 102 2.42 7.78 -15.05
N ALA A 103 1.66 6.80 -14.56
CA ALA A 103 1.57 5.48 -15.17
C ALA A 103 1.09 5.55 -16.62
N GLY A 104 0.04 6.33 -16.91
CA GLY A 104 -0.47 6.46 -18.27
C GLY A 104 0.47 7.23 -19.20
N SER A 105 1.21 8.22 -18.69
CA SER A 105 2.27 8.91 -19.44
C SER A 105 3.41 7.96 -19.83
N GLU A 106 3.83 7.08 -18.92
CA GLU A 106 4.80 6.02 -19.22
C GLU A 106 4.27 5.04 -20.26
N LEU A 107 3.05 4.53 -20.07
CA LEU A 107 2.42 3.61 -21.03
C LEU A 107 2.27 4.24 -22.42
N ALA A 108 1.93 5.53 -22.52
CA ALA A 108 1.90 6.26 -23.79
C ALA A 108 3.30 6.38 -24.41
N THR A 109 4.32 6.65 -23.60
CA THR A 109 5.72 6.76 -24.06
C THR A 109 6.21 5.48 -24.72
N PHE A 110 5.83 4.32 -24.18
CA PHE A 110 6.19 3.01 -24.74
C PHE A 110 5.22 2.50 -25.81
N GLY A 111 4.21 3.30 -26.20
CA GLY A 111 3.25 2.94 -27.24
C GLY A 111 2.21 1.90 -26.81
N PHE A 112 2.02 1.70 -25.50
CA PHE A 112 0.98 0.81 -24.96
C PHE A 112 -0.41 1.45 -24.93
N LEU A 113 -0.49 2.78 -25.00
CA LEU A 113 -1.74 3.51 -25.21
C LEU A 113 -1.90 3.86 -26.69
N ARG A 114 -2.78 3.13 -27.40
CA ARG A 114 -3.04 3.37 -28.82
C ARG A 114 -3.53 4.79 -29.03
N ASP A 115 -3.03 5.42 -30.09
CA ASP A 115 -3.42 6.76 -30.54
C ASP A 115 -3.20 7.89 -29.53
N HIS A 116 -2.39 7.64 -28.49
CA HIS A 116 -2.10 8.62 -27.44
C HIS A 116 -0.59 8.84 -27.28
N THR A 117 -0.18 10.10 -27.36
CA THR A 117 1.09 10.57 -26.78
C THR A 117 0.90 10.86 -25.28
N PRO A 118 1.98 10.95 -24.49
CA PRO A 118 1.91 11.38 -23.10
C PRO A 118 1.10 12.67 -22.90
N GLU A 119 1.33 13.68 -23.74
CA GLU A 119 0.64 14.97 -23.67
C GLU A 119 -0.86 14.83 -23.96
N SER A 120 -1.21 14.05 -24.99
CA SER A 120 -2.62 13.83 -25.34
C SER A 120 -3.37 13.06 -24.24
N PHE A 121 -2.70 12.11 -23.57
CA PHE A 121 -3.27 11.35 -22.46
C PHE A 121 -3.45 12.21 -21.22
N LEU A 122 -2.42 12.98 -20.83
CA LEU A 122 -2.52 13.92 -19.70
C LEU A 122 -3.62 14.97 -19.94
N GLY A 123 -3.82 15.39 -21.19
CA GLY A 123 -4.94 16.25 -21.57
C GLY A 123 -6.32 15.66 -21.27
N LEU A 124 -6.50 14.33 -21.40
CA LEU A 124 -7.75 13.65 -21.04
C LEU A 124 -8.02 13.64 -19.53
N LEU A 125 -6.96 13.70 -18.72
CA LEU A 125 -7.07 13.65 -17.26
C LEU A 125 -7.41 15.00 -16.61
N VAL A 126 -7.27 16.12 -17.34
CA VAL A 126 -7.54 17.47 -16.84
C VAL A 126 -8.88 17.59 -16.09
N PRO A 127 -10.05 17.24 -16.67
CA PRO A 127 -11.33 17.37 -15.96
C PRO A 127 -11.41 16.51 -14.70
N TRP A 128 -10.75 15.35 -14.69
CA TRP A 128 -10.71 14.46 -13.54
C TRP A 128 -9.83 15.00 -12.42
N ARG A 129 -8.68 15.58 -12.77
CA ARG A 129 -7.80 16.28 -11.81
C ARG A 129 -8.50 17.47 -11.17
N GLU A 130 -9.25 18.24 -11.94
CA GLU A 130 -10.03 19.37 -11.42
C GLU A 130 -11.12 18.94 -10.43
N ILE A 131 -11.72 17.76 -10.61
CA ILE A 131 -12.69 17.19 -9.66
C ILE A 131 -11.96 16.64 -8.43
N ALA A 132 -10.90 15.86 -8.65
CA ALA A 132 -10.12 15.24 -7.57
C ALA A 132 -9.52 16.28 -6.62
N ALA A 133 -9.04 17.40 -7.16
CA ALA A 133 -8.48 18.51 -6.39
C ALA A 133 -9.47 19.20 -5.43
N LYS A 134 -10.78 18.89 -5.50
CA LYS A 134 -11.80 19.41 -4.58
C LYS A 134 -12.04 18.48 -3.39
N ILE A 135 -11.52 17.25 -3.44
CA ILE A 135 -11.75 16.20 -2.47
C ILE A 135 -10.43 15.91 -1.76
N ASN A 136 -10.39 16.08 -0.44
CA ASN A 136 -9.21 15.80 0.37
C ASN A 136 -9.06 14.29 0.63
N VAL A 137 -10.14 13.65 1.09
CA VAL A 137 -10.15 12.21 1.34
C VAL A 137 -11.53 11.62 1.08
N VAL A 138 -11.56 10.41 0.55
CA VAL A 138 -12.74 9.55 0.51
C VAL A 138 -12.42 8.32 1.34
N SER A 139 -13.29 8.02 2.30
CA SER A 139 -13.13 6.90 3.21
C SER A 139 -14.36 6.01 3.21
N LEU A 140 -14.16 4.71 3.31
CA LEU A 140 -15.20 3.69 3.42
C LEU A 140 -14.84 2.74 4.56
N LEU A 141 -15.77 2.54 5.48
CA LEU A 141 -15.71 1.49 6.48
C LEU A 141 -16.82 0.49 6.19
N ALA A 142 -16.45 -0.77 6.01
CA ALA A 142 -17.38 -1.87 5.88
C ALA A 142 -17.18 -2.87 7.03
N GLY A 143 -18.27 -3.41 7.53
CA GLY A 143 -18.32 -4.50 8.48
C GLY A 143 -19.34 -5.54 8.03
N TYR A 144 -18.99 -6.81 8.11
CA TYR A 144 -19.95 -7.90 7.94
C TYR A 144 -19.98 -8.73 9.21
N GLU A 145 -21.10 -8.70 9.92
CA GLU A 145 -21.29 -9.44 11.16
C GLU A 145 -22.72 -10.01 11.22
N SER A 146 -22.87 -11.27 11.64
CA SER A 146 -24.18 -11.92 11.81
C SER A 146 -25.11 -11.84 10.59
N ASP A 147 -24.55 -12.04 9.40
CA ASP A 147 -25.25 -11.94 8.10
C ASP A 147 -25.76 -10.54 7.72
N GLU A 148 -25.28 -9.49 8.38
CA GLU A 148 -25.57 -8.11 8.06
C GLU A 148 -24.32 -7.37 7.56
N LEU A 149 -24.44 -6.70 6.42
CA LEU A 149 -23.42 -5.81 5.88
C LEU A 149 -23.73 -4.37 6.30
N GLN A 150 -22.82 -3.77 7.06
CA GLN A 150 -22.84 -2.37 7.42
C GLN A 150 -21.76 -1.63 6.63
N VAL A 151 -22.15 -0.55 5.95
CA VAL A 151 -21.21 0.29 5.19
C VAL A 151 -21.44 1.75 5.54
N SER A 152 -20.37 2.42 5.91
CA SER A 152 -20.32 3.87 6.11
C SER A 152 -19.30 4.46 5.15
N ALA A 153 -19.69 5.52 4.45
CA ALA A 153 -18.81 6.23 3.52
C ALA A 153 -18.79 7.72 3.87
N TRP A 154 -17.61 8.31 3.82
CA TRP A 154 -17.40 9.72 4.11
C TRP A 154 -16.52 10.35 3.05
N MET A 155 -16.78 11.61 2.77
CA MET A 155 -16.00 12.41 1.84
C MET A 155 -15.68 13.74 2.51
N GLN A 156 -14.40 14.04 2.64
CA GLN A 156 -13.92 15.32 3.11
C GLN A 156 -13.56 16.17 1.90
N MET A 157 -14.20 17.34 1.79
CA MET A 157 -13.84 18.34 0.78
C MET A 157 -12.63 19.16 1.25
N GLN A 158 -11.92 19.77 0.30
CA GLN A 158 -10.85 20.75 0.57
C GLN A 158 -11.41 22.05 1.13
#